data_AF-A0A554VQ32-F1
#
_entry.id   AF-A0A554VQ32-F1
#
_cell.length_a   1.000
_cell.length_b   1.000
_cell.length_c   1.000
_cell.angle_alpha   90.00
_cell.angle_beta   90.00
_cell.angle_gamma   90.00
#
_symmetry.space_group_name_H-M   'P 1'
#
loop_
_entity.id
_entity.type
_entity.pdbx_description
1 polymer ?
#
loop_
_entity_poly.entity_id
_entity_poly.type
_entity_poly.pdbx_seq_one_letter_code
_entity_poly.pdbx_strand_id
1 'polypeptide(L)'
;MIVFIFIGHFQRECYSQTIRTNSIVDIEEVIKQKENDKRQQAMLINFEKRYKIDDRILVEEFQNYYELIVSHLDKNGYTGGAEGYTLDKKTGKIKMVWHEHPMKLPE
;
A
#
# COMPACT_ATOMS: atom_id res chain seq x y z
N MET A 1 -37.52 13.01 -27.43
CA MET A 1 -36.71 13.35 -26.25
C MET A 1 -36.19 12.05 -25.68
N ILE A 2 -34.93 11.69 -25.97
CA ILE A 2 -34.33 10.42 -25.53
C ILE A 2 -33.55 10.71 -24.24
N VAL A 3 -34.02 10.15 -23.13
CA VAL A 3 -33.38 10.27 -21.83
C VAL A 3 -32.27 9.22 -21.75
N PHE A 4 -31.01 9.66 -21.81
CA PHE A 4 -29.85 8.82 -21.55
C PHE A 4 -29.72 8.60 -20.04
N ILE A 5 -29.97 7.36 -19.61
CA ILE A 5 -29.86 6.95 -18.20
C ILE A 5 -28.38 6.63 -17.90
N PHE A 6 -27.69 7.57 -17.25
CA PHE A 6 -26.32 7.45 -16.74
C PHE A 6 -26.25 6.53 -15.49
N ILE A 7 -26.60 5.25 -15.62
CA ILE A 7 -26.47 4.27 -14.51
C ILE A 7 -25.11 3.53 -14.54
N GLY A 8 -24.30 3.72 -15.59
CA GLY A 8 -23.06 2.93 -15.78
C GLY A 8 -21.79 3.42 -15.04
N HIS A 9 -21.77 4.62 -14.46
CA HIS A 9 -20.51 5.19 -13.94
C HIS A 9 -20.20 4.80 -12.48
N PHE A 10 -21.21 4.55 -11.64
CA PHE A 10 -20.97 4.37 -10.21
C PHE A 10 -20.46 2.96 -9.84
N GLN A 11 -20.88 1.91 -10.55
CA GLN A 11 -20.46 0.53 -10.24
C GLN A 11 -19.04 0.20 -10.71
N ARG A 12 -18.48 0.93 -11.68
CA ARG A 12 -17.10 0.72 -12.16
C ARG A 12 -16.05 1.15 -11.14
N GLU A 13 -16.31 2.17 -10.33
CA GLU A 13 -15.32 2.73 -9.41
C GLU A 13 -14.99 1.80 -8.24
N CYS A 14 -15.95 1.01 -7.75
CA CYS A 14 -15.70 -0.01 -6.72
C CYS A 14 -15.06 -1.29 -7.29
N TYR A 15 -15.49 -1.75 -8.47
CA TYR A 15 -14.97 -3.00 -9.06
C TYR A 15 -13.57 -2.86 -9.70
N SER A 16 -13.16 -1.66 -10.10
CA SER A 16 -11.81 -1.42 -10.66
C SER A 16 -10.69 -1.49 -9.61
N GLN A 17 -11.03 -1.49 -8.32
CA GLN A 17 -10.05 -1.46 -7.23
C GLN A 17 -9.51 -2.85 -6.86
N THR A 18 -10.20 -3.93 -7.23
CA THR A 18 -9.88 -5.29 -6.76
C THR A 18 -9.05 -6.12 -7.73
N ILE A 19 -8.62 -5.57 -8.88
CA ILE A 19 -7.73 -6.30 -9.78
C ILE A 19 -6.30 -6.20 -9.23
N ARG A 20 -5.93 -7.21 -8.46
CA ARG A 20 -4.56 -7.46 -8.03
C ARG A 20 -3.71 -7.77 -9.25
N THR A 21 -2.64 -7.00 -9.46
CA THR A 21 -1.75 -7.21 -10.60
C THR A 21 -0.58 -8.12 -10.24
N ASN A 22 -0.17 -8.18 -8.97
CA ASN A 22 1.00 -8.93 -8.50
C ASN A 22 0.79 -9.55 -7.10
N SER A 23 1.60 -10.56 -6.75
CA SER A 23 1.69 -11.11 -5.40
C SER A 23 2.26 -10.10 -4.39
N ILE A 24 2.04 -10.31 -3.09
CA ILE A 24 2.67 -9.53 -2.02
C ILE A 24 4.17 -9.79 -2.08
N VAL A 25 4.97 -8.73 -2.21
CA VAL A 25 6.43 -8.78 -2.32
C VAL A 25 7.07 -7.67 -1.50
N ASP A 26 8.38 -7.73 -1.32
CA ASP A 26 9.14 -6.70 -0.62
C ASP A 26 9.17 -5.38 -1.42
N ILE A 27 9.13 -4.23 -0.72
CA ILE A 27 9.13 -2.91 -1.36
C ILE A 27 10.35 -2.69 -2.26
N GLU A 28 11.52 -3.20 -1.89
CA GLU A 28 12.73 -3.05 -2.70
C GLU A 28 12.58 -3.72 -4.08
N GLU A 29 11.88 -4.86 -4.11
CA GLU A 29 11.62 -5.59 -5.35
C GLU A 29 10.66 -4.80 -6.24
N VAL A 30 9.60 -4.23 -5.67
CA VAL A 30 8.66 -3.40 -6.44
C VAL A 30 9.35 -2.14 -6.96
N ILE A 31 10.20 -1.50 -6.16
CA ILE A 31 11.00 -0.33 -6.58
C ILE A 31 11.86 -0.69 -7.81
N LYS A 32 12.49 -1.87 -7.83
CA LYS A 32 13.27 -2.36 -8.99
C LYS A 32 12.37 -2.60 -10.20
N GLN A 33 11.22 -3.26 -10.02
CA GLN A 33 10.26 -3.53 -11.10
C GLN A 33 9.69 -2.26 -11.74
N LYS A 34 9.64 -1.13 -11.00
CA LYS A 34 9.20 0.17 -11.52
C LYS A 34 10.31 1.03 -12.12
N GLU A 35 11.48 0.47 -12.45
CA GLU A 35 12.59 1.23 -13.05
C GLU A 35 12.22 2.06 -14.28
N ASN A 36 11.23 1.61 -15.06
CA ASN A 36 10.75 2.28 -16.26
C ASN A 36 9.62 3.30 -15.98
N ASP A 37 9.02 3.29 -14.79
CA ASP A 37 8.07 4.29 -14.32
C ASP A 37 8.69 5.08 -13.15
N LYS A 38 9.52 6.08 -13.51
CA LYS A 38 10.26 6.91 -12.55
C LYS A 38 9.36 7.59 -11.52
N ARG A 39 8.12 7.91 -11.89
CA ARG A 39 7.18 8.56 -10.99
C ARG A 39 6.73 7.60 -9.89
N GLN A 40 6.26 6.42 -10.26
CA GLN A 40 5.83 5.42 -9.28
C GLN A 40 7.01 4.90 -8.47
N GLN A 41 8.17 4.70 -9.09
CA GLN A 41 9.41 4.35 -8.40
C GLN A 41 9.77 5.38 -7.32
N ALA A 42 9.73 6.68 -7.64
CA ALA A 42 10.02 7.74 -6.68
C ALA A 42 8.99 7.79 -5.54
N MET A 43 7.71 7.50 -5.79
CA MET A 43 6.70 7.45 -4.74
C MET A 43 6.99 6.34 -3.72
N LEU A 44 7.35 5.15 -4.20
CA LEU A 44 7.68 4.01 -3.35
C LEU A 44 8.96 4.26 -2.54
N ILE A 45 10.02 4.76 -3.17
CA ILE A 45 11.26 5.17 -2.48
C ILE A 45 10.98 6.22 -1.40
N ASN A 46 10.13 7.20 -1.69
CA ASN A 46 9.78 8.26 -0.73
C ASN A 46 8.90 7.75 0.42
N PHE A 47 8.16 6.66 0.22
CA PHE A 47 7.43 5.99 1.29
C PHE A 47 8.40 5.19 2.17
N GLU A 48 9.24 4.35 1.55
CA GLU A 48 10.25 3.52 2.21
C GLU A 48 11.14 4.33 3.16
N LYS A 49 11.64 5.48 2.70
CA LYS A 49 12.50 6.39 3.50
C LYS A 49 11.88 6.94 4.79
N ARG A 50 10.57 6.78 5.00
CA ARG A 50 9.89 7.27 6.22
C ARG A 50 10.01 6.32 7.39
N TYR A 51 10.36 5.06 7.13
CA TYR A 51 10.43 4.00 8.12
C TYR A 51 11.88 3.66 8.47
N LYS A 52 12.07 2.96 9.59
CA LYS A 52 13.41 2.57 10.03
C LYS A 52 13.94 1.47 9.12
N ILE A 53 15.27 1.38 9.05
CA ILE A 53 15.96 0.38 8.23
C ILE A 53 15.58 -1.07 8.58
N ASP A 54 15.17 -1.30 9.82
CA ASP A 54 14.78 -2.63 10.29
C ASP A 54 13.26 -2.90 10.18
N ASP A 55 12.46 -1.92 9.77
CA ASP A 55 11.05 -2.14 9.50
C ASP A 55 10.91 -2.86 8.16
N ARG A 56 10.04 -3.87 8.11
CA ARG A 56 9.76 -4.58 6.86
C ARG A 56 8.55 -3.96 6.17
N ILE A 57 8.67 -3.69 4.87
CA ILE A 57 7.56 -3.15 4.08
C ILE A 57 7.21 -4.13 2.97
N LEU A 58 6.00 -4.67 3.05
CA LEU A 58 5.41 -5.51 2.02
C LEU A 58 4.47 -4.68 1.16
N VAL A 59 4.43 -4.98 -0.13
CA VAL A 59 3.65 -4.24 -1.12
C VAL A 59 2.79 -5.20 -1.91
N GLU A 60 1.50 -4.86 -2.00
CA GLU A 60 0.57 -5.46 -2.95
C GLU A 60 0.17 -4.41 -3.99
N GLU A 61 0.27 -4.77 -5.27
CA GLU A 61 -0.04 -3.86 -6.36
C GLU A 61 -1.45 -4.11 -6.90
N PHE A 62 -2.26 -3.05 -6.88
CA PHE A 62 -3.57 -3.00 -7.54
C PHE A 62 -3.50 -2.07 -8.74
N GLN A 63 -4.51 -2.10 -9.61
CA GLN A 63 -4.55 -1.26 -10.81
C GLN A 63 -4.33 0.24 -10.50
N ASN A 64 -4.98 0.76 -9.46
CA ASN A 64 -5.04 2.21 -9.18
C ASN A 64 -4.21 2.65 -7.96
N TYR A 65 -3.79 1.72 -7.11
CA TYR A 65 -3.07 2.02 -5.87
C TYR A 65 -2.10 0.89 -5.50
N TYR A 66 -1.21 1.18 -4.57
CA TYR A 66 -0.45 0.17 -3.83
C TYR A 66 -1.05 0.02 -2.44
N GLU A 67 -1.18 -1.21 -1.97
CA GLU A 67 -1.33 -1.49 -0.55
C GLU A 67 0.05 -1.75 0.03
N LEU A 68 0.37 -1.08 1.13
CA LEU A 68 1.69 -1.09 1.77
C LEU A 68 1.48 -1.54 3.22
N ILE A 69 2.14 -2.62 3.61
CA ILE A 69 2.06 -3.17 4.96
C ILE A 69 3.43 -2.99 5.60
N VAL A 70 3.49 -2.19 6.65
CA VAL A 70 4.69 -1.95 7.44
C VAL A 70 4.62 -2.82 8.68
N SER A 71 5.64 -3.62 8.93
CA SER A 71 5.80 -4.40 10.15
C SER A 71 7.03 -3.91 10.88
N HIS A 72 6.86 -3.53 12.15
CA HIS A 72 7.98 -3.06 12.95
C HIS A 72 8.62 -4.20 13.72
N LEU A 73 9.87 -4.01 14.15
CA LEU A 73 10.53 -4.96 15.02
C LEU A 73 9.98 -4.95 16.45
N ASP A 74 9.98 -6.13 17.06
CA ASP A 74 9.74 -6.33 18.48
C ASP A 74 10.72 -5.53 19.34
N LYS A 75 10.22 -4.96 20.44
CA LYS A 75 11.04 -4.11 21.32
C LYS A 75 10.61 -4.22 22.78
N ASN A 76 11.60 -4.38 23.67
CA ASN A 76 11.42 -4.29 25.12
C ASN A 76 10.30 -5.19 25.69
N GLY A 77 10.17 -6.43 25.20
CA GLY A 77 9.12 -7.35 25.64
C GLY A 77 7.74 -7.07 25.04
N TYR A 78 7.68 -6.38 23.90
CA TYR A 78 6.47 -6.19 23.10
C TYR A 78 6.72 -6.65 21.66
N THR A 79 5.65 -7.09 20.98
CA THR A 79 5.65 -7.24 19.52
C THR A 79 5.84 -5.89 18.84
N GLY A 80 6.33 -5.83 17.61
CA GLY A 80 6.56 -4.56 16.91
C GLY A 80 5.28 -3.86 16.44
N GLY A 81 4.15 -4.57 16.34
CA GLY A 81 2.94 -4.03 15.71
C GLY A 81 3.10 -3.86 14.19
N ALA A 82 2.04 -3.38 13.54
CA ALA A 82 2.00 -3.22 12.10
C ALA A 82 1.04 -2.12 11.65
N GLU A 83 1.26 -1.59 10.45
CA GLU A 83 0.44 -0.53 9.87
C GLU A 83 0.14 -0.82 8.40
N GLY A 84 -1.10 -0.57 7.99
CA GLY A 84 -1.54 -0.67 6.61
C GLY A 84 -1.77 0.69 5.98
N TYR A 85 -1.28 0.89 4.76
CA TYR A 85 -1.46 2.09 3.98
C TYR A 85 -1.93 1.80 2.56
N THR A 86 -2.62 2.76 1.97
CA THR A 86 -2.85 2.85 0.53
C THR A 86 -2.05 4.01 -0.05
N LEU A 87 -1.45 3.82 -1.21
CA LEU A 87 -0.76 4.84 -2.00
C LEU A 87 -1.40 4.91 -3.39
N ASP A 88 -2.14 5.98 -3.65
CA ASP A 88 -2.80 6.19 -4.93
C ASP A 88 -1.78 6.50 -6.03
N LYS A 89 -1.75 5.69 -7.11
CA LYS A 89 -0.75 5.79 -8.19
C LYS A 89 -0.89 7.08 -9.01
N LYS A 90 -2.11 7.62 -9.10
CA LYS A 90 -2.42 8.80 -9.91
C LYS A 90 -2.08 10.10 -9.21
N THR A 91 -2.20 10.16 -7.90
CA THR A 91 -2.09 11.39 -7.10
C THR A 91 -0.92 11.36 -6.12
N GLY A 92 -0.39 10.19 -5.80
CA GLY A 92 0.62 9.99 -4.75
C GLY A 92 0.06 10.16 -3.33
N LYS A 93 -1.27 10.25 -3.17
CA LYS A 93 -1.90 10.40 -1.86
C LYS A 93 -1.75 9.12 -1.06
N ILE A 94 -1.19 9.24 0.15
CA ILE A 94 -1.07 8.16 1.12
C ILE A 94 -2.20 8.26 2.13
N LYS A 95 -2.83 7.14 2.47
CA LYS A 95 -3.81 7.04 3.56
C LYS A 95 -3.54 5.79 4.38
N MET A 96 -3.47 5.93 5.71
CA MET A 96 -3.50 4.79 6.61
C MET A 96 -4.90 4.17 6.59
N VAL A 97 -4.96 2.84 6.48
CA VAL A 97 -6.22 2.08 6.45
C VAL A 97 -6.43 1.29 7.74
N TRP A 98 -5.36 0.81 8.36
CA TRP A 98 -5.41 0.12 9.65
C TRP A 98 -4.07 0.26 10.39
N HIS A 99 -4.12 0.04 11.70
CA HIS A 99 -2.97 0.05 12.60
C HIS A 99 -3.19 -1.04 13.66
N GLU A 100 -2.20 -1.91 13.84
CA GLU A 100 -2.13 -2.93 14.87
C GLU A 100 -1.09 -2.52 15.91
N HIS A 101 -1.53 -2.34 17.16
CA HIS A 101 -0.64 -1.94 18.24
C HIS A 101 0.25 -3.09 18.72
N PRO A 102 1.51 -2.81 19.10
CA PRO A 102 2.36 -3.70 19.89
C PRO A 102 1.65 -4.37 21.07
N MET A 103 1.83 -5.68 21.20
CA MET A 103 1.29 -6.48 22.30
C MET A 103 2.42 -6.91 23.24
N LYS A 104 2.18 -6.86 24.56
CA LYS A 104 3.15 -7.36 25.54
C LYS A 104 3.37 -8.86 25.32
N LEU A 105 4.62 -9.28 25.20
CA LEU A 105 5.00 -10.69 25.13
C LEU A 105 4.86 -11.33 26.53
N PRO A 106 4.43 -12.61 26.60
CA PRO A 106 4.41 -13.34 27.86
C PRO A 106 5.84 -13.48 28.41
N GLU A 107 5.97 -13.45 29.75
CA GLU A 107 7.22 -13.63 30.49
C GLU A 107 7.70 -15.08 30.47
#